data_AF-A0A915DR35-F1
#
_entry.id   AF-A0A915DR35-F1
#
_cell.length_a   1.000
_cell.length_b   1.000
_cell.length_c   1.000
_cell.angle_alpha   90.00
_cell.angle_beta   90.00
_cell.angle_gamma   90.00
#
_symmetry.space_group_name_H-M   'P 1'
#
loop_
_entity.id
_entity.type
_entity.pdbx_description
1 polymer ?
#
loop_
_entity_poly.entity_id
_entity_poly.type
_entity_poly.pdbx_seq_one_letter_code
_entity_poly.pdbx_strand_id
1 'polypeptide(L)'
;MLRELKFEPGNAYNSQVISETKAAGQKVFEHIGDNSLRKARINDQIDAIQSRIDYLANLRRTIVDNGDRDFESIDARREALALLMLHYCSGLSECMDKEDLEHKKIRTRSFSGT
;
A
#
# COMPACT_ATOMS: atom_id res chain seq x y z
N MET A 1 9.26 3.82 -8.47
CA MET A 1 8.15 3.82 -7.49
C MET A 1 7.89 5.17 -6.83
N LEU A 2 8.53 5.60 -5.74
CA LEU A 2 8.20 6.92 -5.11
C LEU A 2 8.44 8.13 -6.02
N ARG A 3 9.45 8.07 -6.90
CA ARG A 3 9.69 9.09 -7.94
C ARG A 3 8.62 9.13 -9.03
N GLU A 4 7.97 8.00 -9.31
CA GLU A 4 6.86 7.93 -10.27
C GLU A 4 5.56 8.48 -9.66
N LEU A 5 5.45 8.51 -8.33
CA LEU A 5 4.29 9.00 -7.57
C LEU A 5 4.35 10.51 -7.28
N LYS A 6 5.31 11.24 -7.86
CA LYS A 6 5.54 12.69 -7.65
C LYS A 6 5.52 13.10 -6.17
N PHE A 7 6.01 12.21 -5.31
CA PHE A 7 6.05 12.47 -3.87
C PHE A 7 7.10 13.54 -3.55
N GLU A 8 6.70 14.50 -2.73
CA GLU A 8 7.54 15.50 -2.09
C GLU A 8 7.16 15.56 -0.59
N PRO A 9 8.13 15.77 0.32
CA PRO A 9 7.80 15.94 1.74
C PRO A 9 6.69 16.99 1.95
N GLY A 10 5.69 16.66 2.74
CA GLY A 10 4.50 17.47 3.00
C GLY A 10 3.36 17.30 2.00
N ASN A 11 3.55 16.55 0.89
CA ASN A 11 2.52 16.37 -0.14
C ASN A 11 1.81 15.01 -0.12
N ALA A 12 2.14 14.10 0.81
CA ALA A 12 1.58 12.74 0.84
C ALA A 12 0.05 12.68 0.98
N TYR A 13 -0.58 13.73 1.51
CA TYR A 13 -2.04 13.83 1.65
C TYR A 13 -2.73 14.52 0.47
N ASN A 14 -1.97 14.91 -0.55
CA ASN A 14 -2.53 15.49 -1.77
C ASN A 14 -3.41 14.46 -2.48
N SER A 15 -4.62 14.86 -2.88
CA SER A 15 -5.62 13.96 -3.47
C SER A 15 -5.16 13.33 -4.78
N GLN A 16 -4.40 14.06 -5.60
CA GLN A 16 -3.81 13.54 -6.83
C GLN A 16 -2.74 12.49 -6.51
N VAL A 17 -1.83 12.78 -5.58
CA VAL A 17 -0.80 11.82 -5.14
C VAL A 17 -1.44 10.53 -4.60
N ILE A 18 -2.48 10.66 -3.77
CA ILE A 18 -3.26 9.52 -3.25
C ILE A 18 -3.90 8.73 -4.41
N SER A 19 -4.53 9.40 -5.36
CA SER A 19 -5.21 8.77 -6.49
C SER A 19 -4.22 8.01 -7.39
N GLU A 20 -3.11 8.64 -7.76
CA GLU A 20 -2.05 8.04 -8.56
C GLU A 20 -1.41 6.84 -7.83
N THR A 21 -1.20 6.96 -6.51
CA THR A 21 -0.68 5.88 -5.67
C THR A 21 -1.60 4.66 -5.65
N LYS A 22 -2.92 4.88 -5.51
CA LYS A 22 -3.92 3.81 -5.56
C LYS A 22 -3.94 3.13 -6.92
N ALA A 23 -3.97 3.91 -8.00
CA ALA A 23 -4.00 3.39 -9.37
C ALA A 23 -2.75 2.56 -9.71
N ALA A 24 -1.57 3.01 -9.26
CA ALA A 24 -0.34 2.22 -9.38
C ALA A 24 -0.41 0.94 -8.52
N GLY A 25 -0.98 1.04 -7.31
CA GLY A 25 -1.14 -0.07 -6.37
C GLY A 25 -1.99 -1.21 -6.90
N GLN A 26 -3.08 -0.90 -7.61
CA GLN A 26 -3.94 -1.90 -8.23
C GLN A 26 -3.20 -2.80 -9.25
N LYS A 27 -2.11 -2.29 -9.84
CA LYS A 27 -1.27 -3.01 -10.81
C LYS A 27 -0.06 -3.69 -10.17
N VAL A 28 0.12 -3.57 -8.85
CA VAL A 28 1.26 -4.17 -8.16
C VAL A 28 1.24 -5.69 -8.34
N PHE A 29 2.36 -6.25 -8.75
CA PHE A 29 2.50 -7.68 -9.02
C PHE A 29 1.43 -8.27 -9.96
N GLU A 30 0.89 -7.48 -10.90
CA GLU A 30 -0.14 -7.96 -11.84
C GLU A 30 0.33 -9.11 -12.74
N HIS A 31 1.64 -9.24 -12.93
CA HIS A 31 2.26 -10.33 -13.66
C HIS A 31 2.14 -11.69 -12.94
N ILE A 32 1.80 -11.70 -11.64
CA ILE A 32 1.52 -12.92 -10.89
C ILE A 32 0.07 -13.33 -11.18
N GLY A 33 -0.11 -14.29 -12.09
CA GLY A 33 -1.43 -14.79 -12.48
C GLY A 33 -2.18 -15.55 -11.38
N ASP A 34 -1.46 -16.07 -10.38
CA ASP A 34 -2.05 -16.67 -9.18
C ASP A 34 -2.41 -15.58 -8.17
N ASN A 35 -3.71 -15.36 -7.97
CA ASN A 35 -4.20 -14.32 -7.07
C ASN A 35 -3.85 -14.58 -5.59
N SER A 36 -3.76 -15.84 -5.16
CA SER A 36 -3.38 -16.19 -3.79
C SER A 36 -1.91 -15.84 -3.53
N LEU A 37 -1.03 -16.23 -4.48
CA LEU A 37 0.38 -15.88 -4.42
C LEU A 37 0.60 -14.36 -4.50
N ARG A 38 -0.17 -13.68 -5.35
CA ARG A 38 -0.13 -12.22 -5.45
C ARG A 38 -0.47 -11.55 -4.12
N LYS A 39 -1.54 -11.98 -3.44
CA LYS A 39 -1.90 -11.50 -2.10
C LYS A 39 -0.80 -11.76 -1.07
N ALA A 40 -0.21 -12.96 -1.07
CA ALA A 40 0.88 -13.29 -0.15
C ALA A 40 2.07 -12.32 -0.32
N ARG A 41 2.50 -12.05 -1.56
CA ARG A 41 3.57 -11.09 -1.85
C ARG A 41 3.22 -9.66 -1.44
N ILE A 42 1.95 -9.26 -1.58
CA ILE A 42 1.48 -7.94 -1.13
C ILE A 42 1.54 -7.85 0.39
N ASN A 43 1.08 -8.88 1.11
CA ASN A 43 1.12 -8.94 2.57
C ASN A 43 2.56 -8.89 3.10
N ASP A 44 3.50 -9.60 2.47
CA ASP A 44 4.93 -9.53 2.84
C ASP A 44 5.46 -8.08 2.81
N GLN A 45 5.02 -7.28 1.82
CA GLN A 45 5.43 -5.87 1.71
C GLN A 45 4.73 -5.00 2.75
N ILE A 46 3.44 -5.25 3.03
CA ILE A 46 2.69 -4.57 4.09
C ILE A 46 3.37 -4.78 5.44
N ASP A 47 3.73 -6.03 5.79
CA ASP A 47 4.38 -6.37 7.05
C ASP A 47 5.76 -5.70 7.20
N ALA A 48 6.54 -5.68 6.11
CA ALA A 48 7.82 -4.98 6.08
C ALA A 48 7.67 -3.47 6.29
N ILE A 49 6.64 -2.85 5.68
CA ILE A 49 6.34 -1.43 5.85
C ILE A 49 5.86 -1.13 7.27
N GLN A 50 4.97 -1.95 7.84
CA GLN A 50 4.50 -1.81 9.23
C GLN A 50 5.68 -1.83 10.20
N SER A 51 6.56 -2.82 10.07
CA SER A 51 7.77 -2.93 10.88
C SER A 51 8.65 -1.67 10.79
N ARG A 52 8.73 -1.06 9.61
CA ARG A 52 9.51 0.17 9.40
C ARG A 52 8.82 1.41 9.99
N ILE A 53 7.50 1.50 9.89
CA ILE A 53 6.71 2.57 10.52
C ILE A 53 6.88 2.51 12.03
N ASP A 54 6.80 1.33 12.62
CA ASP A 54 6.98 1.13 14.06
C ASP A 54 8.38 1.51 14.53
N TYR A 55 9.41 1.09 13.77
CA TYR A 55 10.78 1.52 14.02
C TYR A 55 10.93 3.05 14.01
N LEU A 56 10.39 3.73 13.00
CA LEU A 56 10.46 5.19 12.92
C LEU A 56 9.65 5.88 14.03
N ALA A 57 8.50 5.31 14.42
CA ALA A 57 7.72 5.82 15.54
C ALA A 57 8.50 5.72 16.86
N ASN A 58 9.25 4.63 17.06
CA ASN A 58 10.12 4.46 18.22
C ASN A 58 11.30 5.44 18.18
N LEU A 59 11.96 5.56 17.03
CA LEU A 59 13.10 6.46 16.81
C LEU A 59 12.71 7.94 17.03
N ARG A 60 11.53 8.35 16.57
CA ARG A 60 11.01 9.70 16.80
C ARG A 60 10.86 10.03 18.29
N ARG A 61 10.52 9.03 19.12
CA ARG A 61 10.41 9.22 20.58
C ARG A 61 11.78 9.36 21.26
N THR A 62 12.84 8.80 20.69
CA THR A 62 14.20 8.89 21.24
C THR A 62 14.94 10.16 20.83
N ILE A 63 14.54 10.79 19.72
CA ILE A 63 15.21 11.97 19.14
C ILE A 63 14.73 13.29 19.74
N VAL A 64 13.73 13.27 20.62
CA VAL A 64 13.21 14.45 21.36
C VAL A 64 14.30 15.27 22.06
N ASP A 65 15.48 14.70 22.30
CA ASP A 65 16.62 15.40 22.92
C ASP A 65 17.65 16.02 21.95
N ASN A 66 17.64 15.75 20.64
CA ASN A 66 18.78 16.08 19.74
C ASN A 66 18.51 17.07 18.56
N GLY A 67 17.31 17.65 18.44
CA GLY A 67 17.03 18.83 17.58
C GLY A 67 16.20 18.59 16.30
N ASP A 68 15.74 19.69 15.68
CA ASP A 68 14.67 19.75 14.65
C ASP A 68 14.95 19.04 13.30
N ARG A 69 16.21 19.00 12.83
CA ARG A 69 16.52 18.47 11.48
C ARG A 69 16.31 16.96 11.36
N ASP A 70 16.45 16.22 12.45
CA ASP A 70 16.19 14.77 12.45
C ASP A 70 14.68 14.48 12.43
N PHE A 71 13.85 15.39 12.99
CA PHE A 71 12.39 15.25 12.98
C PHE A 71 11.81 15.37 11.57
N GLU A 72 12.21 16.39 10.79
CA GLU A 72 11.71 16.57 9.42
C GLU A 72 12.04 15.36 8.52
N SER A 73 13.25 14.81 8.66
CA SER A 73 13.68 13.61 7.93
C SER A 73 12.86 12.38 8.33
N ILE A 74 12.53 12.21 9.61
CA ILE A 74 11.69 11.11 10.09
C ILE A 74 10.26 11.25 9.59
N ASP A 75 9.68 12.45 9.67
CA ASP A 75 8.30 12.67 9.26
C ASP A 75 8.16 12.52 7.73
N ALA A 76 9.11 13.01 6.92
CA ALA A 76 9.15 12.75 5.48
C ALA A 76 9.25 11.25 5.15
N ARG A 77 10.02 10.48 5.93
CA ARG A 77 10.10 9.01 5.77
C ARG A 77 8.79 8.33 6.15
N ARG A 78 8.08 8.81 7.18
CA ARG A 78 6.77 8.28 7.57
C ARG A 78 5.72 8.53 6.51
N GLU A 79 5.70 9.73 5.92
CA GLU A 79 4.83 10.07 4.79
C GLU A 79 5.07 9.15 3.58
N ALA A 80 6.33 8.93 3.21
CA ALA A 80 6.68 8.01 2.13
C ALA A 80 6.22 6.56 2.42
N LEU A 81 6.38 6.10 3.67
CA LEU A 81 5.90 4.77 4.08
C LEU A 81 4.37 4.68 4.09
N ALA A 82 3.66 5.75 4.44
CA ALA A 82 2.21 5.79 4.38
C ALA A 82 1.70 5.67 2.94
N LEU A 83 2.37 6.32 1.97
CA LEU A 83 2.06 6.14 0.54
C LEU A 83 2.35 4.73 0.06
N LEU A 84 3.47 4.12 0.50
CA LEU A 84 3.76 2.72 0.18
C LEU A 84 2.70 1.78 0.79
N MET A 85 2.27 2.03 2.03
CA MET A 85 1.18 1.26 2.65
C MET A 85 -0.10 1.37 1.81
N LEU A 86 -0.49 2.58 1.44
CA LEU A 86 -1.66 2.82 0.58
C LEU A 86 -1.54 2.07 -0.76
N HIS A 87 -0.36 2.10 -1.37
CA HIS A 87 -0.08 1.41 -2.62
C HIS A 87 -0.34 -0.10 -2.51
N TYR A 88 0.26 -0.76 -1.51
CA TYR A 88 0.10 -2.20 -1.32
C TYR A 88 -1.31 -2.58 -0.86
N CYS A 89 -1.94 -1.79 0.02
CA CYS A 89 -3.34 -1.99 0.40
C CYS A 89 -4.28 -1.91 -0.81
N SER A 90 -4.03 -0.99 -1.75
CA SER A 90 -4.83 -0.88 -2.98
C SER A 90 -4.68 -2.12 -3.86
N GLY A 91 -3.47 -2.69 -3.94
CA GLY A 91 -3.23 -3.96 -4.62
C GLY A 91 -3.96 -5.13 -3.95
N LEU A 92 -3.99 -5.16 -2.62
CA LEU A 92 -4.71 -6.18 -1.86
C LEU A 92 -6.22 -6.10 -2.10
N SER A 93 -6.80 -4.89 -2.03
CA SER A 93 -8.21 -4.65 -2.35
C SER A 93 -8.57 -5.13 -3.75
N GLU A 94 -7.75 -4.84 -4.76
CA GLU A 94 -7.95 -5.32 -6.13
C GLU A 94 -7.97 -6.86 -6.21
N CYS A 95 -7.10 -7.54 -5.44
CA CYS A 95 -7.11 -9.01 -5.40
C CYS A 95 -8.40 -9.56 -4.78
N MET A 96 -8.92 -8.91 -3.74
CA MET A 96 -10.17 -9.30 -3.07
C MET A 96 -11.38 -9.05 -3.97
N ASP A 97 -11.43 -7.90 -4.65
CA ASP A 97 -12.51 -7.55 -5.59
C ASP A 97 -12.61 -8.57 -6.73
N LYS A 98 -11.46 -9.03 -7.26
CA LYS A 98 -11.42 -10.10 -8.27
C LYS A 98 -11.97 -11.42 -7.75
N GLU A 99 -11.61 -11.83 -6.53
CA GLU A 99 -12.13 -13.06 -5.92
C GLU A 99 -13.64 -13.01 -5.72
N ASP A 100 -14.17 -11.88 -5.24
CA ASP A 100 -15.60 -11.68 -5.06
C ASP A 100 -16.37 -11.74 -6.38
N LEU A 101 -15.81 -11.19 -7.46
CA LEU A 101 -16.39 -11.27 -8.81
C LEU A 101 -16.40 -12.71 -9.34
N GLU A 102 -15.33 -13.47 -9.15
CA GLU A 102 -15.28 -14.88 -9.55
C GLU A 102 -16.29 -15.73 -8.76
N HIS A 103 -16.42 -15.53 -7.45
CA HIS A 103 -17.44 -16.20 -6.63
C HIS A 103 -18.87 -15.88 -7.10
N LYS A 104 -19.15 -14.62 -7.46
CA LYS A 104 -20.46 -14.21 -8.02
C LYS A 104 -20.74 -14.85 -9.38
N LYS A 105 -19.74 -14.98 -10.26
CA LYS A 105 -19.88 -15.67 -11.56
C LYS A 105 -20.19 -17.16 -11.40
N ILE A 106 -19.53 -17.83 -10.47
CA ILE A 106 -19.80 -19.25 -10.18
C ILE A 106 -21.25 -19.42 -9.68
N ARG A 107 -21.69 -18.56 -8.76
CA ARG A 107 -23.06 -18.59 -8.22
C ARG A 107 -24.13 -18.33 -9.28
N THR A 108 -23.89 -17.45 -10.24
CA THR A 108 -24.88 -17.16 -11.29
C THR A 108 -24.96 -18.27 -12.34
N ARG A 109 -23.84 -18.91 -12.68
CA ARG A 109 -23.79 -20.05 -13.61
C ARG A 109 -24.48 -21.31 -13.07
N SER A 110 -24.44 -21.55 -11.76
CA SER A 110 -25.12 -22.69 -11.15
C SER A 110 -26.65 -22.54 -11.11
N PHE A 111 -27.19 -21.33 -11.28
CA PHE A 111 -28.63 -21.06 -11.32
C PHE A 111 -29.25 -21.08 -12.72
N SER A 112 -28.44 -21.03 -13.79
CA SER A 112 -28.93 -21.04 -15.19
C SER A 112 -28.95 -22.43 -15.84
N GLY A 113 -28.80 -23.50 -15.05
CA GLY A 113 -28.62 -24.89 -15.52
C GLY A 113 -29.78 -25.84 -15.20
N THR A 114 -30.99 -25.34 -14.98
CA THR A 114 -32.23 -26.11 -14.77
C THR A 114 -33.33 -25.55 -15.66
#